data_AF-A0A914EN44-F1
#
_entry.id   AF-A0A914EN44-F1
#
_cell.length_a   1.000
_cell.length_b   1.000
_cell.length_c   1.000
_cell.angle_alpha   90.00
_cell.angle_beta   90.00
_cell.angle_gamma   90.00
#
_symmetry.space_group_name_H-M   'P 1'
#
loop_
_entity.id
_entity.type
_entity.pdbx_description
1 polymer ?
#
loop_
_entity_poly.entity_id
_entity_poly.type
_entity_poly.pdbx_seq_one_letter_code
_entity_poly.pdbx_strand_id
1 'polypeptide(L)'
;MNPSIHIGEQAPVIIFRIIIGTISLFGNGIILYITLKFKKFRATYCNCLIALLAFAEFVLGIGMVIRALYSIFIYEYIKDGNENSGYS
;
A
#
# COMPACT_ATOMS: atom_id res chain seq x y z
N MET A 1 12.40 -27.36 9.01
CA MET A 1 11.19 -26.57 8.70
C MET A 1 11.57 -25.66 7.54
N ASN A 2 11.01 -25.88 6.34
CA ASN A 2 11.57 -25.35 5.09
C ASN A 2 11.03 -23.92 4.80
N PRO A 3 11.84 -22.85 4.91
CA PRO A 3 11.37 -21.46 4.78
C PRO A 3 10.88 -21.11 3.37
N SER A 4 11.24 -21.90 2.36
CA SER A 4 10.90 -21.67 0.95
C SER A 4 9.40 -21.82 0.65
N ILE A 5 8.68 -22.66 1.40
CA ILE A 5 7.25 -22.95 1.16
C ILE A 5 6.37 -21.78 1.62
N HIS A 6 6.74 -21.11 2.72
CA HIS A 6 5.97 -19.97 3.24
C HIS A 6 6.03 -18.75 2.31
N ILE A 7 7.08 -18.59 1.51
CA ILE A 7 7.27 -17.38 0.69
C ILE A 7 6.48 -17.43 -0.62
N GLY A 8 6.35 -18.61 -1.24
CA GLY A 8 5.52 -18.80 -2.43
C GLY A 8 4.04 -18.50 -2.19
N GLU A 9 3.54 -18.78 -0.98
CA GLU A 9 2.15 -18.56 -0.59
C GLU A 9 1.84 -17.08 -0.26
N GLN A 10 2.84 -16.27 0.07
CA GLN A 10 2.67 -14.85 0.42
C GLN A 10 2.72 -13.92 -0.81
N ALA A 11 3.29 -14.38 -1.93
CA ALA A 11 3.37 -13.61 -3.17
C ALA A 11 2.01 -13.04 -3.64
N PRO A 12 0.91 -13.82 -3.71
CA PRO A 12 -0.40 -13.27 -4.11
C PRO A 12 -0.91 -12.20 -3.13
N VAL A 13 -0.64 -12.35 -1.84
CA VAL A 13 -1.06 -11.39 -0.80
C VAL A 13 -0.35 -10.05 -0.96
N ILE A 14 0.95 -10.06 -1.30
CA ILE A 14 1.73 -8.85 -1.52
C ILE A 14 1.23 -8.11 -2.77
N ILE A 15 0.98 -8.83 -3.87
CA ILE A 15 0.45 -8.26 -5.11
C ILE A 15 -0.92 -7.62 -4.87
N PHE A 16 -1.83 -8.32 -4.18
CA PHE A 16 -3.14 -7.78 -3.83
C PHE A 16 -3.04 -6.49 -3.00
N ARG A 17 -2.13 -6.45 -2.01
CA ARG A 17 -1.91 -5.25 -1.19
C ARG A 17 -1.42 -4.05 -2.02
N ILE A 18 -0.55 -4.28 -3.01
CA ILE A 18 -0.06 -3.21 -3.89
C ILE A 18 -1.21 -2.67 -4.76
N ILE A 19 -2.04 -3.54 -5.33
CA ILE A 19 -3.19 -3.13 -6.15
C ILE A 19 -4.18 -2.31 -5.31
N ILE A 20 -4.60 -2.84 -4.15
CA ILE A 20 -5.54 -2.17 -3.26
C ILE A 20 -4.95 -0.84 -2.75
N GLY A 21 -3.68 -0.83 -2.37
CA GLY A 21 -2.98 0.38 -1.93
C GLY A 21 -2.94 1.46 -3.02
N THR A 22 -2.70 1.07 -4.27
CA THR A 22 -2.68 1.98 -5.42
C THR A 22 -4.08 2.54 -5.72
N ILE A 23 -5.11 1.69 -5.73
CA ILE A 23 -6.49 2.13 -5.94
C ILE A 23 -6.91 3.09 -4.82
N SER A 24 -6.57 2.79 -3.57
CA SER A 24 -6.87 3.67 -2.43
C SER A 24 -6.16 5.02 -2.57
N LEU A 25 -4.89 5.05 -2.94
CA LEU A 25 -4.14 6.29 -3.18
C LEU A 25 -4.78 7.17 -4.25
N PHE A 26 -5.10 6.60 -5.41
CA PHE A 26 -5.67 7.37 -6.51
C PHE A 26 -7.12 7.78 -6.23
N GLY A 27 -7.97 6.86 -5.80
CA GLY A 27 -9.38 7.13 -5.53
C GLY A 27 -9.57 8.18 -4.44
N ASN A 28 -8.90 8.00 -3.30
CA ASN A 28 -9.01 8.93 -2.19
C ASN A 28 -8.26 10.24 -2.45
N GLY A 29 -7.16 10.21 -3.20
CA GLY A 29 -6.44 11.40 -3.64
C GLY A 29 -7.31 12.32 -4.51
N ILE A 30 -8.12 11.76 -5.41
CA ILE A 30 -9.08 12.52 -6.23
C ILE A 30 -10.15 13.18 -5.37
N ILE A 31 -10.73 12.46 -4.40
CA ILE A 31 -11.76 12.99 -3.50
C ILE A 31 -11.22 14.16 -2.67
N LEU A 32 -9.99 14.01 -2.15
CA LEU A 32 -9.29 15.08 -1.45
C LEU A 32 -9.03 16.28 -2.36
N TYR A 33 -8.52 16.05 -3.57
CA TYR A 33 -8.23 17.10 -4.53
C TYR A 33 -9.48 17.93 -4.86
N ILE A 34 -10.60 17.26 -5.17
CA ILE A 34 -11.87 17.92 -5.50
C ILE A 34 -12.37 18.73 -4.29
N THR A 35 -12.38 18.14 -3.09
CA THR A 35 -12.89 18.81 -1.89
C THR A 35 -12.04 20.02 -1.51
N LEU A 36 -10.72 19.94 -1.65
CA LEU A 36 -9.81 21.04 -1.35
C LEU A 36 -9.92 22.18 -2.39
N LYS A 37 -9.97 21.82 -3.68
CA LYS A 37 -10.03 22.78 -4.80
C LYS A 37 -11.33 23.56 -4.83
N PHE A 38 -12.46 22.89 -4.65
CA PHE A 38 -13.77 23.53 -4.77
C PHE A 38 -14.34 23.90 -3.39
N LYS A 39 -14.18 25.18 -3.01
CA LYS A 39 -14.71 25.74 -1.74
C LYS A 39 -16.20 25.45 -1.52
N LYS A 40 -17.01 25.36 -2.58
CA LYS A 40 -18.45 25.04 -2.52
C LYS A 40 -18.72 23.68 -1.87
N PHE A 41 -17.84 22.69 -2.04
CA PHE A 41 -18.03 21.38 -1.41
C PHE A 41 -17.73 21.42 0.09
N ARG A 42 -16.83 22.30 0.55
CA ARG A 42 -16.51 22.47 1.97
C ARG A 42 -17.60 23.18 2.80
N ALA A 43 -18.61 23.75 2.15
CA ALA A 43 -19.70 24.43 2.84
C ALA A 43 -20.63 23.46 3.59
N THR A 44 -20.68 22.19 3.18
CA THR A 44 -21.50 21.15 3.81
C THR A 44 -20.67 20.28 4.72
N TYR A 45 -21.06 20.16 6.00
CA TYR A 45 -20.35 19.34 7.00
C TYR A 45 -20.12 17.88 6.55
N CYS A 46 -21.10 17.26 5.88
CA CYS A 46 -20.97 15.89 5.38
C CYS A 46 -19.81 15.73 4.37
N ASN A 47 -19.56 16.72 3.53
CA ASN A 47 -18.47 16.67 2.56
C ASN A 47 -17.09 16.81 3.23
N CYS A 48 -17.01 17.55 4.34
CA CYS A 48 -15.81 17.59 5.17
C CYS A 48 -15.54 16.24 5.85
N LEU A 49 -16.58 15.53 6.31
CA LEU A 49 -16.43 14.17 6.86
C LEU A 49 -15.96 13.18 5.80
N ILE A 50 -16.51 13.26 4.58
CA ILE A 50 -16.07 12.44 3.44
C ILE A 50 -14.60 12.72 3.10
N ALA A 51 -14.18 13.99 3.11
CA ALA A 51 -12.78 14.34 2.89
C ALA A 51 -11.87 13.84 4.02
N LEU A 52 -12.32 13.86 5.28
CA LEU A 52 -11.55 13.32 6.40
C LEU A 52 -11.40 11.79 6.29
N LEU A 53 -12.46 11.10 5.89
CA LEU A 53 -12.43 9.66 5.63
C LEU A 53 -11.48 9.34 4.47
N ALA A 54 -11.57 10.08 3.36
CA ALA A 54 -10.66 9.94 2.23
C ALA A 54 -9.21 10.22 2.64
N PHE A 55 -8.97 11.18 3.54
CA PHE A 55 -7.64 11.43 4.09
C PHE A 55 -7.10 10.25 4.88
N ALA A 56 -7.91 9.67 5.77
CA ALA A 56 -7.53 8.49 6.54
C ALA A 56 -7.20 7.30 5.63
N GLU A 57 -8.06 7.04 4.64
CA GLU A 57 -7.86 5.98 3.66
C GLU A 57 -6.61 6.21 2.80
N PHE A 58 -6.33 7.46 2.42
CA PHE A 58 -5.12 7.82 1.68
C PHE A 58 -3.85 7.53 2.50
N VAL A 59 -3.83 7.89 3.79
CA VAL A 59 -2.70 7.60 4.70
C VAL A 59 -2.54 6.08 4.90
N LEU A 60 -3.64 5.34 5.06
CA LEU A 60 -3.62 3.88 5.15
C LEU A 60 -3.10 3.24 3.85
N GLY A 61 -3.48 3.78 2.69
CA GLY A 61 -2.97 3.39 1.38
C GLY A 61 -1.45 3.55 1.28
N ILE A 62 -0.91 4.70 1.69
CA ILE A 62 0.55 4.92 1.77
C ILE A 62 1.21 3.86 2.64
N GLY A 63 0.71 3.66 3.86
CA GLY A 63 1.28 2.71 4.80
C GLY A 63 1.29 1.27 4.27
N MET A 64 0.22 0.86 3.57
CA MET A 64 0.14 -0.46 2.93
C MET A 64 1.18 -0.63 1.81
N VAL A 65 1.35 0.38 0.95
CA VAL A 65 2.32 0.33 -0.16
C VAL A 65 3.75 0.28 0.39
N ILE A 66 4.09 1.13 1.37
CA ILE A 66 5.43 1.14 2.00
C ILE A 66 5.74 -0.23 2.59
N ARG A 67 4.80 -0.82 3.34
CA ARG A 67 4.98 -2.13 3.95
C ARG A 67 5.16 -3.24 2.89
N ALA A 68 4.41 -3.18 1.79
CA ALA A 68 4.54 -4.13 0.70
C ALA A 68 5.91 -4.05 0.03
N LEU A 69 6.43 -2.84 -0.23
CA LEU A 69 7.76 -2.62 -0.78
C LEU A 69 8.86 -3.13 0.16
N TYR A 70 8.71 -2.88 1.47
CA TYR A 70 9.65 -3.39 2.47
C TYR A 70 9.72 -4.93 2.50
N SER A 71 8.58 -5.61 2.38
CA SER A 71 8.54 -7.07 2.29
C SER A 71 9.27 -7.60 1.05
N ILE A 72 9.15 -6.91 -0.10
CA ILE A 72 9.85 -7.28 -1.34
C ILE A 72 11.37 -7.10 -1.16
N PHE A 73 11.80 -5.98 -0.58
CA PHE A 73 13.22 -5.71 -0.38
C PHE A 73 13.90 -6.74 0.54
N ILE A 74 13.22 -7.12 1.63
CA ILE A 74 13.70 -8.20 2.51
C ILE A 74 13.80 -9.52 1.77
N TYR A 75 12.81 -9.82 0.92
CA TYR A 75 12.83 -11.04 0.14
C TYR A 75 14.03 -11.10 -0.81
N GLU A 76 14.30 -10.00 -1.53
CA GLU A 76 15.46 -9.88 -2.42
C GLU A 76 16.77 -10.12 -1.66
N TYR A 77 16.92 -9.52 -0.48
CA TYR A 77 18.11 -9.66 0.36
C TYR A 77 18.34 -11.10 0.85
N ILE A 78 17.27 -11.78 1.28
CA ILE A 78 17.36 -13.18 1.72
C ILE A 78 17.71 -14.10 0.54
N LYS A 79 17.17 -13.82 -0.65
CA LYS A 79 17.45 -14.60 -1.85
C LYS A 79 18.93 -14.53 -2.24
N ASP A 80 19.50 -13.32 -2.28
CA ASP A 80 20.92 -13.10 -2.63
C ASP A 80 21.87 -13.80 -1.65
N GLY A 81 21.58 -13.76 -0.35
CA GLY A 81 22.38 -14.45 0.67
C GLY A 81 22.35 -15.98 0.56
N ASN A 82 21.24 -16.56 0.09
CA ASN A 82 21.11 -18.00 -0.12
C ASN A 82 21.86 -18.46 -1.38
N GLU A 83 21.79 -17.69 -2.48
CA GLU A 83 22.55 -17.98 -3.70
C GLU A 83 24.07 -17.95 -3.45
N ASN A 84 24.56 -17.00 -2.64
CA ASN A 84 25.99 -16.93 -2.31
C ASN A 84 26.48 -18.05 -1.38
N SER A 85 25.60 -18.66 -0.57
CA SER A 85 25.97 -19.76 0.33
C SER A 85 25.89 -21.14 -0.32
N GLY A 86 25.18 -21.28 -1.45
CA GLY A 86 25.01 -22.56 -2.17
C GLY A 86 26.20 -22.98 -3.05
N TYR A 87 27.24 -22.14 -3.14
CA TYR A 87 28.47 -22.43 -3.91
C TYR A 87 29.70 -22.74 -3.03
N SER A 88 29.51 -22.90 -1.70
CA SER A 88 30.58 -23.31 -0.77
C SER A 88 30.47 -24.77 -0.37
#